data_AF-A0A8K0M1Z5-F1
#
_entry.id   AF-A0A8K0M1Z5-F1
#
_cell.length_a   1.000
_cell.length_b   1.000
_cell.length_c   1.000
_cell.angle_alpha   90.00
_cell.angle_beta   90.00
_cell.angle_gamma   90.00
#
_symmetry.space_group_name_H-M   'P 1'
#
loop_
_entity.id
_entity.type
_entity.pdbx_description
1 polymer ?
#
loop_
_entity_poly.entity_id
_entity_poly.type
_entity_poly.pdbx_seq_one_letter_code
_entity_poly.pdbx_strand_id
1 'polypeptide(L)'
;MRLFLKEKQLYAGVLRRFPPEIFPGMLVAFAKVLEAAMAEMDCRFREGGSKGLGMALSEGVAALDRLGNFCFTGDPRVLPSKVMRLLGTMDSLRTCGWPFISPRMLDIREGRGLVNLVGWPQLSNGRPVLMHVASLEYHYNRSVAANRHSQLWFAELGGRSIDGVHRMTSFLNEVFRDLWVPETVAFICQQVRRGLNRGLRSGGGGGSRNDGDLNNAGSRAMVALVAWEEGDTPFKLSRLEKLSAEVLKFDDRSIDDSKIVLKTRRDFAEEVYVALMEGGKKGHAGVESIAPTRSTWPSILRAAIEHTRGGFATRAQWVSGIAAAMVSTKIEWVPGSHRRRLTHQQVVQLVGAATPATVLAARPNSLKRRALEAEARMAAEPVDGKRARIRQRIDLGYEIPFKQVPDIVHRGFNELQRLFAKGDQRVLSHYCVAYCCLADCLGDPLCDLMLILTLTITASSATPEVQPNTKVFSVTTKRRDPALLAANMVTRMLWFLRPKEFPWEKDDGQVLRVSEMTKKIGKLFHNQITPERYCLYDVVRILKLIVL
;
A
#
# COMPACT_ATOMS: atom_id res chain seq x y z
N MET A 1 24.40 -30.03 -27.62
CA MET A 1 25.27 -31.10 -28.17
C MET A 1 25.60 -32.28 -27.24
N ARG A 2 25.05 -32.41 -26.01
CA ARG A 2 25.33 -33.57 -25.12
C ARG A 2 24.41 -34.79 -25.31
N LEU A 3 23.33 -34.67 -26.08
CA LEU A 3 22.34 -35.75 -26.28
C LEU A 3 22.84 -36.83 -27.27
N PHE A 4 23.48 -36.43 -28.38
CA PHE A 4 23.98 -37.36 -29.43
C PHE A 4 25.04 -38.33 -28.96
N LEU A 5 25.77 -37.97 -27.89
CA LEU A 5 26.90 -38.76 -27.42
C LEU A 5 26.50 -39.87 -26.46
N LYS A 6 25.31 -39.82 -25.84
CA LYS A 6 24.89 -40.79 -24.82
C LYS A 6 24.01 -41.93 -25.35
N GLU A 7 23.28 -41.74 -26.45
CA GLU A 7 22.25 -42.69 -26.91
C GLU A 7 22.40 -43.08 -28.39
N LYS A 8 23.64 -43.22 -28.86
CA LYS A 8 23.98 -43.50 -30.27
C LYS A 8 23.26 -44.72 -30.88
N GLN A 9 22.91 -45.73 -30.07
CA GLN A 9 22.32 -46.98 -30.56
C GLN A 9 20.84 -46.85 -30.96
N LEU A 10 20.06 -45.96 -30.32
CA LEU A 10 18.63 -45.80 -30.61
C LEU A 10 18.37 -45.18 -31.99
N TYR A 11 19.31 -44.35 -32.47
CA TYR A 11 19.16 -43.60 -33.73
C TYR A 11 19.97 -44.21 -34.89
N ALA A 12 20.85 -45.19 -34.62
CA ALA A 12 21.72 -45.80 -35.61
C ALA A 12 20.96 -46.49 -36.76
N GLY A 13 19.81 -47.11 -36.48
CA GLY A 13 18.99 -47.78 -37.50
C GLY A 13 18.34 -46.82 -38.49
N VAL A 14 18.01 -45.60 -38.06
CA VAL A 14 17.43 -44.56 -38.92
C VAL A 14 18.53 -43.87 -39.73
N LEU A 15 19.66 -43.55 -39.08
CA LEU A 15 20.81 -42.88 -39.73
C LEU A 15 21.47 -43.74 -40.82
N ARG A 16 21.46 -45.07 -40.69
CA ARG A 16 22.04 -46.03 -41.67
C ARG A 16 21.22 -46.24 -42.94
N ARG A 17 19.97 -45.78 -42.99
CA ARG A 17 19.08 -45.94 -44.16
C ARG A 17 19.32 -44.92 -45.26
N PHE A 18 20.20 -43.96 -45.02
CA PHE A 18 20.50 -42.91 -45.96
C PHE A 18 21.87 -43.11 -46.60
N PRO A 19 22.06 -42.68 -47.87
CA PRO A 19 23.37 -42.68 -48.50
C PRO A 19 24.37 -41.92 -47.61
N PRO A 20 25.53 -42.52 -47.27
CA PRO A 20 26.49 -41.94 -46.33
C PRO A 20 27.05 -40.59 -46.80
N GLU A 21 26.96 -40.30 -48.11
CA GLU A 21 27.38 -39.04 -48.73
C GLU A 21 26.39 -37.88 -48.56
N ILE A 22 25.10 -38.16 -48.34
CA ILE A 22 24.03 -37.14 -48.43
C ILE A 22 23.44 -36.80 -47.05
N PHE A 23 22.98 -37.80 -46.31
CA PHE A 23 22.22 -37.54 -45.07
C PHE A 23 23.10 -37.27 -43.84
N PRO A 24 24.27 -37.91 -43.67
CA PRO A 24 25.25 -37.44 -42.70
C PRO A 24 25.73 -36.02 -43.05
N GLY A 25 25.96 -35.73 -44.34
CA GLY A 25 26.41 -34.41 -44.80
C GLY A 25 25.41 -33.29 -44.48
N MET A 26 24.13 -33.50 -44.79
CA MET A 26 23.07 -32.53 -44.46
C MET A 26 22.92 -32.36 -42.94
N LEU A 27 22.87 -33.44 -42.16
CA LEU A 27 22.78 -33.35 -40.69
C LEU A 27 23.99 -32.66 -40.07
N VAL A 28 25.19 -32.88 -40.62
CA VAL A 28 26.42 -32.18 -40.22
C VAL A 28 26.34 -30.69 -40.58
N ALA A 29 25.81 -30.33 -41.74
CA ALA A 29 25.59 -28.94 -42.11
C ALA A 29 24.60 -28.26 -41.16
N PHE A 30 23.48 -28.93 -40.82
CA PHE A 30 22.53 -28.46 -39.81
C PHE A 30 23.19 -28.27 -38.44
N ALA A 31 23.98 -29.26 -38.00
CA ALA A 31 24.71 -29.18 -36.74
C ALA A 31 25.64 -27.96 -36.71
N LYS A 32 26.40 -27.73 -37.79
CA LYS A 32 27.33 -26.59 -37.91
C LYS A 32 26.62 -25.25 -37.88
N VAL A 33 25.47 -25.11 -38.55
CA VAL A 33 24.68 -23.86 -38.53
C VAL A 33 24.17 -23.56 -37.12
N LEU A 34 23.61 -24.56 -36.44
CA LEU A 34 23.13 -24.41 -35.07
C LEU A 34 24.27 -24.14 -34.09
N GLU A 35 25.41 -24.80 -34.26
CA GLU A 35 26.61 -24.58 -33.46
C GLU A 35 27.14 -23.16 -33.62
N ALA A 36 27.25 -22.66 -34.87
CA ALA A 36 27.65 -21.28 -35.14
C ALA A 36 26.68 -20.26 -34.53
N ALA A 37 25.37 -20.48 -34.69
CA ALA A 37 24.35 -19.60 -34.10
C ALA A 37 24.40 -19.61 -32.56
N MET A 38 24.61 -20.78 -31.95
CA MET A 38 24.74 -20.90 -30.49
C MET A 38 26.04 -20.28 -29.96
N ALA A 39 27.14 -20.40 -30.69
CA ALA A 39 28.42 -19.78 -30.35
C ALA A 39 28.31 -18.24 -30.38
N GLU A 40 27.62 -17.69 -31.37
CA GLU A 40 27.33 -16.25 -31.44
C GLU A 40 26.45 -15.80 -30.26
N MET A 41 25.42 -16.58 -29.91
CA MET A 41 24.58 -16.27 -28.75
C MET A 41 25.35 -16.32 -27.42
N ASP A 42 26.29 -17.25 -27.27
CA ASP A 42 27.19 -17.33 -26.12
C ASP A 42 28.15 -16.14 -26.06
N CYS A 43 28.68 -15.68 -27.19
CA CYS A 43 29.48 -14.45 -27.27
C CYS A 43 28.67 -13.24 -26.77
N ARG A 44 27.48 -13.01 -27.34
CA ARG A 44 26.58 -11.92 -26.93
C ARG A 44 26.14 -12.03 -25.48
N PHE A 45 25.98 -13.25 -24.96
CA PHE A 45 25.68 -13.47 -23.55
C PHE A 45 26.82 -12.98 -22.65
N ARG A 46 28.07 -13.31 -23.00
CA ARG A 46 29.25 -12.85 -22.26
C ARG A 46 29.44 -11.34 -22.34
N GLU A 47 29.26 -10.75 -23.52
CA GLU A 47 29.29 -9.29 -23.72
C GLU A 47 28.22 -8.57 -22.89
N GLY A 48 27.05 -9.20 -22.71
CA GLY A 48 25.97 -8.68 -21.86
C GLY A 48 26.27 -8.69 -20.36
N GLY A 49 27.33 -9.38 -19.92
CA GLY A 49 27.77 -9.44 -18.52
C GLY A 49 26.65 -9.86 -17.56
N SER A 50 26.41 -9.06 -16.52
CA SER A 50 25.39 -9.34 -15.50
C SER A 50 23.94 -9.29 -16.03
N LYS A 51 23.70 -8.67 -17.19
CA LYS A 51 22.38 -8.62 -17.83
C LYS A 51 22.11 -9.85 -18.70
N GLY A 52 23.17 -10.50 -19.19
CA GLY A 52 23.10 -11.61 -20.13
C GLY A 52 22.41 -11.22 -21.45
N LEU A 53 21.73 -12.19 -22.08
CA LEU A 53 20.96 -11.97 -23.29
C LEU A 53 19.67 -11.18 -23.01
N GLY A 54 19.20 -10.40 -23.97
CA GLY A 54 17.86 -9.81 -23.94
C GLY A 54 16.76 -10.85 -24.22
N MET A 55 15.50 -10.44 -24.14
CA MET A 55 14.35 -11.31 -24.38
C MET A 55 14.38 -11.96 -25.77
N ALA A 56 14.56 -11.17 -26.83
CA ALA A 56 14.54 -11.66 -28.20
C ALA A 56 15.63 -12.72 -28.45
N LEU A 57 16.86 -12.45 -28.05
CA LEU A 57 17.96 -13.43 -28.18
C LEU A 57 17.73 -14.67 -27.31
N SER A 58 17.14 -14.53 -26.12
CA SER A 58 16.80 -15.67 -25.26
C SER A 58 15.73 -16.57 -25.88
N GLU A 59 14.68 -15.99 -26.45
CA GLU A 59 13.67 -16.72 -27.23
C GLU A 59 14.27 -17.33 -28.51
N GLY A 60 15.23 -16.63 -29.13
CA GLY A 60 16.03 -17.13 -30.26
C GLY A 60 16.77 -18.41 -29.92
N VAL A 61 17.54 -18.40 -28.82
CA VAL A 61 18.23 -19.59 -28.30
C VAL A 61 17.24 -20.72 -28.02
N ALA A 62 16.11 -20.41 -27.39
CA ALA A 62 15.08 -21.40 -27.09
C ALA A 62 14.40 -21.97 -28.34
N ALA A 63 14.25 -21.18 -29.40
CA ALA A 63 13.77 -21.64 -30.70
C ALA A 63 14.80 -22.54 -31.38
N LEU A 64 16.06 -22.09 -31.47
CA LEU A 64 17.16 -22.84 -32.08
C LEU A 64 17.39 -24.19 -31.39
N ASP A 65 17.35 -24.24 -30.05
CA ASP A 65 17.50 -25.47 -29.28
C ASP A 65 16.38 -26.48 -29.59
N ARG A 66 15.13 -26.01 -29.65
CA ARG A 66 13.97 -26.86 -29.99
C ARG A 66 13.99 -27.31 -31.45
N LEU A 67 14.36 -26.44 -32.38
CA LEU A 67 14.52 -26.78 -33.79
C LEU A 67 15.65 -27.79 -33.97
N GLY A 68 16.77 -27.61 -33.29
CA GLY A 68 17.85 -28.58 -33.26
C GLY A 68 17.36 -29.93 -32.75
N ASN A 69 16.70 -29.95 -31.60
CA ASN A 69 16.13 -31.19 -31.05
C ASN A 69 15.18 -31.87 -32.05
N PHE A 70 14.26 -31.12 -32.66
CA PHE A 70 13.34 -31.63 -33.67
C PHE A 70 14.06 -32.17 -34.90
N CYS A 71 15.04 -31.46 -35.45
CA CYS A 71 15.76 -31.86 -36.68
C CYS A 71 16.48 -33.20 -36.52
N PHE A 72 16.92 -33.52 -35.31
CA PHE A 72 17.68 -34.75 -35.07
C PHE A 72 16.86 -35.89 -34.47
N THR A 73 15.78 -35.60 -33.75
CA THR A 73 14.92 -36.63 -33.12
C THR A 73 13.64 -36.89 -33.90
N GLY A 74 13.20 -35.94 -34.71
CA GLY A 74 11.92 -35.97 -35.40
C GLY A 74 10.69 -35.85 -34.48
N ASP A 75 10.88 -35.64 -33.16
CA ASP A 75 9.77 -35.63 -32.20
C ASP A 75 9.01 -34.29 -32.24
N PRO A 76 7.76 -34.23 -32.76
CA PRO A 76 7.03 -32.98 -32.86
C PRO A 76 6.64 -32.38 -31.49
N ARG A 77 6.70 -33.16 -30.40
CA ARG A 77 6.34 -32.68 -29.05
C ARG A 77 7.31 -31.63 -28.53
N VAL A 78 8.53 -31.55 -29.08
CA VAL A 78 9.53 -30.56 -28.68
C VAL A 78 9.24 -29.16 -29.23
N LEU A 79 8.29 -29.04 -30.17
CA LEU A 79 7.89 -27.79 -30.82
C LEU A 79 6.57 -27.25 -30.22
N PRO A 80 6.60 -26.14 -29.47
CA PRO A 80 5.40 -25.50 -28.96
C PRO A 80 4.56 -24.96 -30.12
N SER A 81 3.50 -25.68 -30.49
CA SER A 81 2.73 -25.45 -31.71
C SER A 81 2.19 -24.03 -31.85
N LYS A 82 1.82 -23.38 -30.73
CA LYS A 82 1.32 -21.99 -30.73
C LYS A 82 2.40 -20.97 -31.14
N VAL A 83 3.60 -21.08 -30.58
CA VAL A 83 4.70 -20.15 -30.85
C VAL A 83 5.32 -20.47 -32.21
N MET A 84 5.61 -21.75 -32.49
CA MET A 84 6.27 -22.18 -33.73
C MET A 84 5.41 -21.96 -34.98
N ARG A 85 4.08 -21.92 -34.85
CA ARG A 85 3.20 -21.54 -35.96
C ARG A 85 3.36 -20.06 -36.33
N LEU A 86 3.45 -19.16 -35.36
CA LEU A 86 3.63 -17.72 -35.61
C LEU A 86 5.02 -17.41 -36.19
N LEU A 87 6.03 -18.19 -35.81
CA LEU A 87 7.34 -18.09 -36.42
C LEU A 87 7.36 -18.59 -37.88
N GLY A 88 6.28 -19.20 -38.38
CA GLY A 88 6.19 -19.81 -39.70
C GLY A 88 6.92 -21.16 -39.79
N THR A 89 7.46 -21.66 -38.68
CA THR A 89 8.18 -22.93 -38.63
C THR A 89 7.27 -24.11 -38.95
N MET A 90 6.07 -24.16 -38.35
CA MET A 90 5.18 -25.31 -38.51
C MET A 90 4.72 -25.50 -39.95
N ASP A 91 4.44 -24.41 -40.66
CA ASP A 91 3.98 -24.48 -42.05
C ASP A 91 5.14 -24.88 -42.98
N SER A 92 6.34 -24.36 -42.74
CA SER A 92 7.53 -24.81 -43.47
C SER A 92 7.80 -26.30 -43.27
N LEU A 93 7.74 -26.79 -42.03
CA LEU A 93 7.96 -28.21 -41.73
C LEU A 93 6.89 -29.11 -42.35
N ARG A 94 5.63 -28.67 -42.43
CA ARG A 94 4.55 -29.42 -43.10
C ARG A 94 4.78 -29.61 -44.59
N THR A 95 5.43 -28.64 -45.24
CA THR A 95 5.78 -28.72 -46.66
C THR A 95 7.16 -29.34 -46.89
N CYS A 96 7.72 -30.05 -45.89
CA CYS A 96 9.08 -30.59 -45.92
C CYS A 96 10.16 -29.52 -46.21
N GLY A 97 9.88 -28.27 -45.84
CA GLY A 97 10.76 -27.12 -46.02
C GLY A 97 11.73 -26.91 -44.85
N TRP A 98 12.62 -25.95 -45.02
CA TRP A 98 13.63 -25.61 -44.01
C TRP A 98 12.99 -25.00 -42.75
N PRO A 99 13.48 -25.33 -41.53
CA PRO A 99 13.03 -24.66 -40.33
C PRO A 99 13.14 -23.14 -40.47
N PHE A 100 12.00 -22.46 -40.36
CA PHE A 100 11.89 -21.03 -40.61
C PHE A 100 11.58 -20.28 -39.32
N ILE A 101 12.29 -19.19 -39.08
CA ILE A 101 11.99 -18.23 -38.02
C ILE A 101 11.73 -16.90 -38.70
N SER A 102 10.47 -16.45 -38.69
CA SER A 102 10.06 -15.18 -39.27
C SER A 102 10.76 -14.01 -38.58
N PRO A 103 11.62 -13.23 -39.28
CA PRO A 103 12.26 -12.05 -38.70
C PRO A 103 11.27 -10.94 -38.31
N ARG A 104 10.05 -10.97 -38.88
CA ARG A 104 8.97 -10.05 -38.49
C ARG A 104 8.41 -10.34 -37.10
N MET A 105 8.56 -11.59 -36.62
CA MET A 105 8.07 -12.02 -35.31
C MET A 105 9.19 -12.10 -34.29
N LEU A 106 10.33 -12.67 -34.69
CA LEU A 106 11.51 -12.84 -33.86
C LEU A 106 12.76 -12.62 -34.72
N ASP A 107 13.37 -11.44 -34.58
CA ASP A 107 14.64 -11.12 -35.23
C ASP A 107 15.80 -11.33 -34.26
N ILE A 108 16.74 -12.19 -34.65
CA ILE A 108 17.92 -12.56 -33.86
C ILE A 108 19.23 -12.16 -34.55
N ARG A 109 19.15 -11.52 -35.73
CA ARG A 109 20.32 -11.28 -36.59
C ARG A 109 21.25 -10.23 -36.00
N GLU A 110 20.70 -9.10 -35.56
CA GLU A 110 21.49 -7.92 -35.17
C GLU A 110 21.20 -7.43 -33.75
N GLY A 111 22.23 -6.87 -33.11
CA GLY A 111 22.14 -6.20 -31.82
C GLY A 111 21.46 -7.04 -30.73
N ARG A 112 20.49 -6.43 -30.03
CA ARG A 112 19.71 -7.05 -28.95
C ARG A 112 18.58 -7.97 -29.45
N GLY A 113 18.40 -8.09 -30.76
CA GLY A 113 17.24 -8.74 -31.37
C GLY A 113 15.94 -7.96 -31.14
N LEU A 114 14.91 -8.35 -31.88
CA LEU A 114 13.57 -7.76 -31.80
C LEU A 114 12.53 -8.86 -31.69
N VAL A 115 11.52 -8.64 -30.84
CA VAL A 115 10.36 -9.53 -30.71
C VAL A 115 9.08 -8.73 -30.88
N ASN A 116 8.20 -9.18 -31.77
CA ASN A 116 6.91 -8.55 -31.98
C ASN A 116 5.93 -9.00 -30.90
N LEU A 117 5.86 -8.23 -29.80
CA LEU A 117 5.01 -8.52 -28.65
C LEU A 117 3.50 -8.40 -28.93
N VAL A 118 3.12 -7.55 -29.89
CA VAL A 118 1.71 -7.35 -30.28
C VAL A 118 1.15 -8.62 -30.92
N GLY A 119 1.95 -9.28 -31.77
CA GLY A 119 1.61 -10.56 -32.38
C GLY A 119 2.00 -11.79 -31.56
N TRP A 120 2.67 -11.64 -30.41
CA TRP A 120 3.20 -12.76 -29.64
C TRP A 120 2.10 -13.46 -28.83
N PRO A 121 2.14 -14.81 -28.65
CA PRO A 121 1.16 -15.50 -27.83
C PRO A 121 1.17 -15.00 -26.39
N GLN A 122 -0.01 -14.79 -25.83
CA GLN A 122 -0.19 -14.37 -24.45
C GLN A 122 -0.94 -15.43 -23.63
N LEU A 123 -0.63 -15.47 -22.33
CA LEU A 123 -1.38 -16.19 -21.31
C LEU A 123 -2.67 -15.42 -20.97
N SER A 124 -3.59 -16.05 -20.25
CA SER A 124 -4.86 -15.45 -19.80
C SER A 124 -4.67 -14.17 -18.97
N ASN A 125 -3.50 -14.00 -18.35
CA ASN A 125 -3.13 -12.82 -17.56
C ASN A 125 -2.44 -11.72 -18.39
N GLY A 126 -2.44 -11.82 -19.73
CA GLY A 126 -1.82 -10.87 -20.65
C GLY A 126 -0.29 -10.94 -20.75
N ARG A 127 0.34 -11.93 -20.09
CA ARG A 127 1.81 -12.10 -20.15
C ARG A 127 2.22 -12.89 -21.40
N PRO A 128 3.32 -12.55 -22.07
CA PRO A 128 3.78 -13.32 -23.22
C PRO A 128 4.21 -14.73 -22.81
N VAL A 129 3.94 -15.70 -23.68
CA VAL A 129 4.41 -17.09 -23.53
C VAL A 129 5.87 -17.14 -23.95
N LEU A 130 6.78 -17.45 -23.02
CA LEU A 130 8.23 -17.46 -23.26
C LEU A 130 8.78 -18.88 -23.23
N MET A 131 9.29 -19.33 -24.37
CA MET A 131 9.88 -20.67 -24.54
C MET A 131 11.12 -20.85 -23.67
N HIS A 132 11.97 -19.82 -23.55
CA HIS A 132 13.20 -19.94 -22.76
C HIS A 132 12.89 -20.06 -21.26
N VAL A 133 11.84 -19.40 -20.77
CA VAL A 133 11.40 -19.50 -19.36
C VAL A 133 10.92 -20.92 -19.05
N ALA A 134 10.14 -21.53 -19.96
CA ALA A 134 9.73 -22.92 -19.82
C ALA A 134 10.93 -23.89 -19.80
N SER A 135 11.95 -23.63 -20.64
CA SER A 135 13.20 -24.41 -20.62
C SER A 135 13.94 -24.27 -19.29
N LEU A 136 14.02 -23.06 -18.73
CA LEU A 136 14.66 -22.82 -17.42
C LEU A 136 13.92 -23.52 -16.28
N GLU A 137 12.59 -23.53 -16.33
CA GLU A 137 11.77 -24.20 -15.32
C GLU A 137 12.02 -25.70 -15.31
N TYR A 138 12.10 -26.30 -16.50
CA TYR A 138 12.37 -27.73 -16.68
C TYR A 138 13.78 -28.13 -16.23
N HIS A 139 14.82 -27.39 -16.64
CA HIS A 139 16.21 -27.79 -16.40
C HIS A 139 16.76 -27.40 -15.02
N TYR A 140 16.28 -26.30 -14.44
CA TYR A 140 16.83 -25.78 -13.18
C TYR A 140 15.80 -25.85 -12.06
N ASN A 141 14.70 -25.12 -12.21
CA ASN A 141 13.51 -25.14 -11.37
C ASN A 141 12.64 -23.89 -11.64
N ARG A 142 11.45 -23.90 -11.04
CA ARG A 142 10.48 -22.79 -11.04
C ARG A 142 11.02 -21.47 -10.48
N SER A 143 11.92 -21.48 -9.51
CA SER A 143 12.46 -20.25 -8.91
C SER A 143 13.39 -19.51 -9.89
N VAL A 144 14.26 -20.24 -10.60
CA VAL A 144 15.15 -19.69 -11.64
C VAL A 144 14.32 -19.15 -12.81
N ALA A 145 13.32 -19.90 -13.25
CA ALA A 145 12.41 -19.46 -14.30
C ALA A 145 11.63 -18.20 -13.92
N ALA A 146 11.07 -18.16 -12.71
CA ALA A 146 10.35 -17.01 -12.19
C ALA A 146 11.25 -15.78 -12.05
N ASN A 147 12.50 -15.96 -11.61
CA ASN A 147 13.48 -14.88 -11.56
C ASN A 147 13.73 -14.29 -12.95
N ARG A 148 14.05 -15.13 -13.94
CA ARG A 148 14.29 -14.68 -15.31
C ARG A 148 13.07 -13.99 -15.92
N HIS A 149 11.90 -14.60 -15.79
CA HIS A 149 10.65 -14.04 -16.29
C HIS A 149 10.36 -12.67 -15.66
N SER A 150 10.58 -12.51 -14.36
CA SER A 150 10.32 -11.25 -13.65
C SER A 150 11.29 -10.15 -14.07
N GLN A 151 12.57 -10.49 -14.21
CA GLN A 151 13.58 -9.56 -14.71
C GLN A 151 13.22 -9.04 -16.10
N LEU A 152 12.86 -9.92 -17.05
CA LEU A 152 12.41 -9.49 -18.38
C LEU A 152 11.10 -8.70 -18.35
N TRP A 153 10.17 -9.11 -17.49
CA TRP A 153 8.87 -8.45 -17.34
C TRP A 153 9.04 -6.99 -16.94
N PHE A 154 9.83 -6.71 -15.90
CA PHE A 154 10.01 -5.34 -15.42
C PHE A 154 11.06 -4.54 -16.22
N ALA A 155 12.10 -5.19 -16.77
CA ALA A 155 13.17 -4.50 -17.48
C ALA A 155 12.83 -4.17 -18.95
N GLU A 156 12.22 -5.10 -19.68
CA GLU A 156 12.10 -5.04 -21.15
C GLU A 156 10.65 -4.97 -21.63
N LEU A 157 9.72 -5.64 -20.94
CA LEU A 157 8.32 -5.74 -21.34
C LEU A 157 7.44 -4.60 -20.83
N GLY A 158 8.01 -3.61 -20.12
CA GLY A 158 7.25 -2.53 -19.51
C GLY A 158 6.20 -3.03 -18.50
N GLY A 159 6.48 -4.18 -17.88
CA GLY A 159 5.53 -4.94 -17.08
C GLY A 159 4.91 -4.10 -15.97
N ARG A 160 3.58 -3.90 -16.04
CA ARG A 160 2.75 -3.02 -15.18
C ARG A 160 3.62 -1.95 -14.52
N SER A 161 4.05 -0.98 -15.33
CA SER A 161 4.76 0.19 -14.85
C SER A 161 4.16 0.63 -13.51
N ILE A 162 4.94 0.47 -12.43
CA ILE A 162 4.54 0.83 -11.07
C ILE A 162 4.61 2.35 -11.00
N ASP A 163 3.74 3.00 -11.76
CA ASP A 163 3.73 4.44 -12.04
C ASP A 163 2.91 5.15 -10.96
N GLY A 164 3.24 4.87 -9.71
CA GLY A 164 2.61 5.50 -8.55
C GLY A 164 2.28 4.53 -7.42
N VAL A 165 2.09 5.13 -6.24
CA VAL A 165 1.98 4.39 -4.98
C VAL A 165 0.73 3.49 -4.92
N HIS A 166 -0.36 3.84 -5.62
CA HIS A 166 -1.55 2.99 -5.68
C HIS A 166 -1.31 1.66 -6.42
N ARG A 167 -0.60 1.70 -7.56
CA ARG A 167 -0.24 0.48 -8.29
C ARG A 167 0.76 -0.36 -7.51
N MET A 168 1.69 0.30 -6.80
CA MET A 168 2.62 -0.36 -5.88
C MET A 168 1.89 -1.12 -4.77
N THR A 169 0.92 -0.50 -4.10
CA THR A 169 0.18 -1.17 -3.03
C THR A 169 -0.71 -2.30 -3.55
N SER A 170 -1.35 -2.14 -4.72
CA SER A 170 -2.10 -3.23 -5.35
C SER A 170 -1.20 -4.40 -5.73
N PHE A 171 -0.05 -4.14 -6.34
CA PHE A 171 0.94 -5.15 -6.70
C PHE A 171 1.45 -5.91 -5.47
N LEU A 172 1.81 -5.20 -4.40
CA LEU A 172 2.27 -5.83 -3.17
C LEU A 172 1.16 -6.71 -2.55
N ASN A 173 -0.09 -6.26 -2.57
CA ASN A 173 -1.21 -7.06 -2.10
C ASN A 173 -1.40 -8.34 -2.94
N GLU A 174 -1.28 -8.26 -4.27
CA GLU A 174 -1.28 -9.43 -5.17
C GLU A 174 -0.11 -10.39 -4.85
N VAL A 175 1.12 -9.87 -4.70
CA VAL A 175 2.29 -10.71 -4.37
C VAL A 175 2.09 -11.44 -3.04
N PHE A 176 1.61 -10.76 -2.00
CA PHE A 176 1.41 -11.40 -0.71
C PHE A 176 0.27 -12.42 -0.74
N ARG A 177 -0.86 -12.08 -1.35
CA ARG A 177 -2.04 -12.95 -1.41
C ARG A 177 -1.84 -14.15 -2.32
N ASP A 178 -1.30 -13.93 -3.52
CA ASP A 178 -1.32 -14.93 -4.59
C ASP A 178 -0.02 -15.77 -4.62
N LEU A 179 1.05 -15.32 -3.96
CA LEU A 179 2.34 -16.01 -3.93
C LEU A 179 2.85 -16.27 -2.52
N TRP A 180 3.04 -15.23 -1.69
CA TRP A 180 3.64 -15.39 -0.36
C TRP A 180 2.80 -16.33 0.52
N VAL A 181 1.49 -16.07 0.66
CA VAL A 181 0.61 -16.87 1.52
C VAL A 181 0.61 -18.35 1.08
N PRO A 182 0.33 -18.70 -0.20
CA PRO A 182 0.36 -20.10 -0.64
C PRO A 182 1.73 -20.77 -0.50
N GLU A 183 2.83 -20.09 -0.85
CA GLU A 183 4.18 -20.66 -0.79
C GLU A 183 4.63 -20.90 0.66
N THR A 184 4.29 -20.00 1.58
CA THR A 184 4.60 -20.15 3.01
C THR A 184 3.71 -21.20 3.68
N VAL A 185 2.43 -21.30 3.31
CA VAL A 185 1.54 -22.39 3.76
C VAL A 185 2.11 -23.74 3.34
N ALA A 186 2.44 -23.90 2.06
CA ALA A 186 3.02 -25.14 1.54
C ALA A 186 4.32 -25.53 2.28
N PHE A 187 5.16 -24.54 2.61
CA PHE A 187 6.36 -24.78 3.41
C PHE A 187 6.04 -25.29 4.82
N ILE A 188 5.16 -24.62 5.55
CA ILE A 188 4.79 -25.03 6.92
C ILE A 188 4.15 -26.42 6.90
N CYS A 189 3.20 -26.68 5.99
CA CYS A 189 2.59 -28.00 5.81
C CYS A 189 3.64 -29.08 5.55
N GLN A 190 4.63 -28.81 4.70
CA GLN A 190 5.71 -29.76 4.43
C GLN A 190 6.58 -30.02 5.67
N GLN A 191 6.92 -28.99 6.45
CA GLN A 191 7.73 -29.17 7.65
C GLN A 191 6.97 -29.93 8.74
N VAL A 192 5.71 -29.57 8.99
CA VAL A 192 4.86 -30.23 9.99
C VAL A 192 4.63 -31.69 9.62
N ARG A 193 4.29 -32.00 8.35
CA ARG A 193 4.15 -33.39 7.88
C ARG A 193 5.43 -34.19 8.04
N ARG A 194 6.61 -33.57 7.85
CA ARG A 194 7.91 -34.22 8.11
C ARG A 194 8.14 -34.49 9.59
N GLY A 195 7.76 -33.56 10.48
CA GLY A 195 7.82 -33.74 11.93
C GLY A 195 6.93 -34.87 12.41
N LEU A 196 5.64 -34.86 12.03
CA LEU A 196 4.67 -35.91 12.34
C LEU A 196 5.15 -37.30 11.90
N ASN A 197 5.66 -37.42 10.68
CA ASN A 197 6.19 -38.69 10.17
C ASN A 197 7.48 -39.16 10.88
N ARG A 198 8.25 -38.25 11.49
CA ARG A 198 9.42 -38.61 12.31
C ARG A 198 8.99 -39.07 13.70
N GLY A 199 8.07 -38.36 14.36
CA GLY A 199 7.52 -38.74 15.66
C GLY A 199 6.87 -40.12 15.64
N LEU A 200 6.10 -40.44 14.59
CA LEU A 200 5.48 -41.75 14.38
C LEU A 200 6.50 -42.89 14.16
N ARG A 201 7.71 -42.58 13.68
CA ARG A 201 8.78 -43.59 13.42
C ARG A 201 9.74 -43.74 14.59
N SER A 202 9.91 -42.70 15.42
CA SER A 202 10.82 -42.71 16.57
C SER A 202 10.18 -43.29 17.85
N GLY A 203 8.86 -43.44 17.90
CA GLY A 203 8.13 -44.02 19.03
C GLY A 203 8.26 -45.55 19.21
N GLY A 204 9.06 -46.24 18.38
CA GLY A 204 9.27 -47.69 18.48
C GLY A 204 10.27 -48.13 19.56
N GLY A 205 10.83 -47.21 20.34
CA GLY A 205 11.89 -47.50 21.31
C GLY A 205 11.66 -46.87 22.67
N GLY A 206 10.80 -47.46 23.49
CA GLY A 206 10.82 -47.29 24.95
C GLY A 206 9.66 -46.51 25.55
N GLY A 207 8.78 -47.24 26.24
CA GLY A 207 7.92 -46.70 27.30
C GLY A 207 6.44 -46.56 26.93
N SER A 208 5.66 -47.57 27.32
CA SER A 208 4.21 -47.59 27.57
C SER A 208 3.47 -46.24 27.43
N ARG A 209 3.20 -45.83 26.19
CA ARG A 209 2.19 -44.83 25.82
C ARG A 209 1.23 -45.54 24.88
N ASN A 210 -0.08 -45.51 25.17
CA ASN A 210 -1.10 -46.17 24.36
C ASN A 210 -0.97 -45.75 22.89
N ASP A 211 -0.68 -46.70 22.01
CA ASP A 211 -0.60 -46.49 20.55
C ASP A 211 -1.87 -45.83 19.98
N GLY A 212 -3.03 -46.10 20.60
CA GLY A 212 -4.30 -45.47 20.24
C GLY A 212 -4.35 -43.95 20.44
N ASP A 213 -3.70 -43.43 21.49
CA ASP A 213 -3.69 -42.00 21.80
C ASP A 213 -2.74 -41.21 20.89
N LEU A 214 -1.60 -41.82 20.51
CA LEU A 214 -0.65 -41.27 19.56
C LEU A 214 -1.24 -41.19 18.15
N ASN A 215 -1.94 -42.24 17.72
CA ASN A 215 -2.56 -42.30 16.40
C ASN A 215 -3.76 -41.33 16.29
N ASN A 216 -4.55 -41.20 17.36
CA ASN A 216 -5.65 -40.23 17.46
C ASN A 216 -5.13 -38.78 17.54
N ALA A 217 -4.05 -38.52 18.27
CA ALA A 217 -3.42 -37.20 18.30
C ALA A 217 -2.79 -36.82 16.95
N GLY A 218 -2.17 -37.78 16.23
CA GLY A 218 -1.61 -37.54 14.90
C GLY A 218 -2.70 -37.24 13.86
N SER A 219 -3.84 -37.93 13.96
CA SER A 219 -5.03 -37.69 13.14
C SER A 219 -5.61 -36.29 13.40
N ARG A 220 -5.74 -35.89 14.68
CA ARG A 220 -6.18 -34.53 15.05
C ARG A 220 -5.24 -33.43 14.55
N ALA A 221 -3.93 -33.64 14.67
CA ALA A 221 -2.92 -32.72 14.14
C ALA A 221 -3.00 -32.59 12.61
N MET A 222 -3.24 -33.68 11.90
CA MET A 222 -3.41 -33.67 10.45
C MET A 222 -4.70 -32.95 10.02
N VAL A 223 -5.82 -33.18 10.72
CA VAL A 223 -7.08 -32.47 10.49
C VAL A 223 -6.93 -30.96 10.72
N ALA A 224 -6.26 -30.57 11.82
CA ALA A 224 -5.99 -29.17 12.11
C ALA A 224 -5.09 -28.52 11.04
N LEU A 225 -4.10 -29.26 10.51
CA LEU A 225 -3.22 -28.80 9.45
C LEU A 225 -3.97 -28.61 8.12
N VAL A 226 -4.84 -29.55 7.74
CA VAL A 226 -5.66 -29.43 6.52
C VAL A 226 -6.64 -28.27 6.64
N ALA A 227 -7.32 -28.13 7.77
CA ALA A 227 -8.24 -27.02 8.03
C ALA A 227 -7.53 -25.64 8.06
N TRP A 228 -6.22 -25.62 8.35
CA TRP A 228 -5.38 -24.43 8.25
C TRP A 228 -4.94 -24.16 6.81
N GLU A 229 -4.54 -25.19 6.06
CA GLU A 229 -4.13 -25.11 4.65
C GLU A 229 -5.25 -24.59 3.75
N GLU A 230 -6.50 -25.01 3.99
CA GLU A 230 -7.69 -24.63 3.21
C GLU A 230 -8.33 -23.30 3.66
N GLY A 231 -7.83 -22.68 4.73
CA GLY A 231 -8.45 -21.48 5.29
C GLY A 231 -8.07 -20.17 4.57
N ASP A 232 -9.03 -19.25 4.42
CA ASP A 232 -8.85 -17.94 3.73
C ASP A 232 -7.86 -16.96 4.41
N THR A 233 -7.47 -17.21 5.67
CA THR A 233 -6.52 -16.36 6.41
C THR A 233 -5.65 -17.21 7.36
N PRO A 234 -4.68 -17.97 6.85
CA PRO A 234 -3.91 -18.92 7.66
C PRO A 234 -3.01 -18.22 8.68
N PHE A 235 -2.54 -17.01 8.37
CA PHE A 235 -1.58 -16.25 9.19
C PHE A 235 -2.21 -15.34 10.27
N LYS A 236 -3.44 -15.63 10.71
CA LYS A 236 -4.02 -15.00 11.91
C LYS A 236 -3.53 -15.66 13.19
N LEU A 237 -3.40 -14.90 14.27
CA LEU A 237 -2.93 -15.41 15.56
C LEU A 237 -3.89 -16.47 16.13
N SER A 238 -5.20 -16.23 16.06
CA SER A 238 -6.23 -17.20 16.46
C SER A 238 -6.18 -18.53 15.69
N ARG A 239 -5.62 -18.54 14.47
CA ARG A 239 -5.41 -19.76 13.67
C ARG A 239 -4.11 -20.45 14.06
N LEU A 240 -3.07 -19.67 14.40
CA LEU A 240 -1.82 -20.20 14.95
C LEU A 240 -2.07 -20.94 16.25
N GLU A 241 -2.80 -20.35 17.20
CA GLU A 241 -3.10 -20.96 18.50
C GLU A 241 -3.75 -22.34 18.36
N LYS A 242 -4.68 -22.48 17.42
CA LYS A 242 -5.34 -23.76 17.09
C LYS A 242 -4.37 -24.75 16.46
N LEU A 243 -3.52 -24.30 15.53
CA LEU A 243 -2.51 -25.13 14.90
C LEU A 243 -1.46 -25.58 15.93
N SER A 244 -0.98 -24.68 16.78
CA SER A 244 0.03 -24.96 17.79
C SER A 244 -0.48 -25.91 18.89
N ALA A 245 -1.73 -25.76 19.33
CA ALA A 245 -2.33 -26.64 20.33
C ALA A 245 -2.41 -28.11 19.88
N GLU A 246 -2.57 -28.35 18.58
CA GLU A 246 -2.69 -29.71 18.02
C GLU A 246 -1.37 -30.24 17.46
N VAL A 247 -0.48 -29.39 16.93
CA VAL A 247 0.76 -29.80 16.25
C VAL A 247 1.99 -29.84 17.17
N LEU A 248 2.09 -28.98 18.19
CA LEU A 248 3.28 -28.92 19.08
C LEU A 248 3.41 -30.12 20.03
N LYS A 249 2.47 -31.08 20.01
CA LYS A 249 2.57 -32.35 20.76
C LYS A 249 3.55 -33.35 20.13
N PHE A 250 4.06 -33.07 18.93
CA PHE A 250 4.86 -33.98 18.12
C PHE A 250 6.27 -33.49 17.77
N ASP A 251 6.70 -32.35 18.32
CA ASP A 251 8.09 -31.90 18.22
C ASP A 251 8.84 -32.35 19.48
N ASP A 252 9.92 -33.10 19.29
CA ASP A 252 10.64 -33.87 20.33
C ASP A 252 11.53 -32.99 21.23
N ARG A 253 11.17 -31.70 21.40
CA ARG A 253 11.91 -30.71 22.19
C ARG A 253 10.94 -29.89 23.04
N SER A 254 11.37 -29.57 24.26
CA SER A 254 10.51 -28.96 25.29
C SER A 254 9.76 -27.73 24.80
N ILE A 255 8.49 -27.64 25.23
CA ILE A 255 7.49 -26.61 24.92
C ILE A 255 7.98 -25.18 25.23
N ASP A 256 9.03 -25.05 26.05
CA ASP A 256 9.62 -23.78 26.50
C ASP A 256 10.44 -23.04 25.42
N ASP A 257 10.73 -23.68 24.28
CA ASP A 257 11.67 -23.14 23.26
C ASP A 257 11.00 -22.64 21.97
N SER A 258 9.67 -22.68 21.87
CA SER A 258 8.91 -22.02 20.79
C SER A 258 8.93 -20.51 20.99
N LYS A 259 10.07 -19.87 20.70
CA LYS A 259 10.28 -18.44 20.91
C LYS A 259 9.39 -17.63 19.98
N ILE A 260 8.23 -17.21 20.49
CA ILE A 260 7.44 -16.15 19.86
C ILE A 260 8.25 -14.86 20.02
N VAL A 261 8.74 -14.34 18.90
CA VAL A 261 9.46 -13.06 18.86
C VAL A 261 8.49 -11.98 18.44
N LEU A 262 8.34 -10.95 19.28
CA LEU A 262 7.55 -9.77 18.94
C LEU A 262 8.35 -8.86 18.02
N LYS A 263 7.74 -8.46 16.90
CA LYS A 263 8.37 -7.56 15.94
C LYS A 263 7.36 -6.63 15.31
N THR A 264 7.76 -5.39 15.01
CA THR A 264 6.81 -4.47 14.37
C THR A 264 6.59 -4.82 12.89
N ARG A 265 5.38 -4.49 12.39
CA ARG A 265 5.03 -4.28 10.96
C ARG A 265 6.22 -3.85 10.11
N ARG A 266 6.78 -2.74 10.54
CA ARG A 266 7.79 -1.99 9.80
C ARG A 266 9.15 -2.66 9.86
N ASP A 267 9.56 -3.16 11.03
CA ASP A 267 10.87 -3.79 11.18
C ASP A 267 10.95 -5.09 10.39
N PHE A 268 9.87 -5.88 10.35
CA PHE A 268 9.84 -7.09 9.51
C PHE A 268 9.82 -6.74 8.02
N ALA A 269 9.08 -5.73 7.61
CA ALA A 269 9.12 -5.23 6.23
C ALA A 269 10.52 -4.73 5.83
N GLU A 270 11.25 -4.10 6.76
CA GLU A 270 12.63 -3.67 6.56
C GLU A 270 13.57 -4.87 6.37
N GLU A 271 13.44 -5.92 7.18
CA GLU A 271 14.19 -7.17 7.00
C GLU A 271 13.93 -7.82 5.65
N VAL A 272 12.67 -7.86 5.21
CA VAL A 272 12.32 -8.36 3.88
C VAL A 272 13.01 -7.53 2.80
N TYR A 273 12.95 -6.20 2.89
CA TYR A 273 13.59 -5.31 1.92
C TYR A 273 15.12 -5.52 1.88
N VAL A 274 15.76 -5.57 3.04
CA VAL A 274 17.22 -5.80 3.18
C VAL A 274 17.61 -7.17 2.64
N ALA A 275 16.88 -8.24 2.97
CA ALA A 275 17.18 -9.58 2.46
C ALA A 275 17.04 -9.66 0.93
N LEU A 276 16.12 -8.89 0.34
CA LEU A 276 15.96 -8.81 -1.11
C LEU A 276 17.09 -8.01 -1.77
N MET A 277 17.44 -6.84 -1.26
CA MET A 277 18.33 -5.89 -1.96
C MET A 277 19.81 -5.98 -1.52
N GLU A 278 20.07 -6.42 -0.30
CA GLU A 278 21.40 -6.47 0.32
C GLU A 278 21.82 -7.91 0.67
N GLY A 279 20.96 -8.89 0.40
CA GLY A 279 21.24 -10.31 0.62
C GLY A 279 22.53 -10.77 -0.06
N GLY A 280 23.45 -11.35 0.72
CA GLY A 280 24.77 -11.79 0.27
C GLY A 280 25.93 -10.86 0.64
N LYS A 281 25.66 -9.64 1.14
CA LYS A 281 26.68 -8.76 1.73
C LYS A 281 27.05 -9.24 3.15
N LYS A 282 28.30 -9.02 3.57
CA LYS A 282 28.81 -9.45 4.88
C LYS A 282 27.95 -8.85 6.00
N GLY A 283 27.30 -9.71 6.79
CA GLY A 283 26.44 -9.30 7.92
C GLY A 283 24.94 -9.30 7.64
N HIS A 284 24.50 -9.34 6.38
CA HIS A 284 23.08 -9.30 6.02
C HIS A 284 22.53 -10.72 5.76
N ALA A 285 21.34 -11.00 6.28
CA ALA A 285 20.65 -12.27 6.02
C ALA A 285 20.16 -12.29 4.56
N GLY A 286 20.36 -13.41 3.88
CA GLY A 286 19.89 -13.59 2.50
C GLY A 286 18.41 -13.92 2.41
N VAL A 287 17.93 -14.12 1.18
CA VAL A 287 16.55 -14.52 0.89
C VAL A 287 16.17 -15.83 1.61
N GLU A 288 17.14 -16.69 1.93
CA GLU A 288 16.88 -17.94 2.65
C GLU A 288 16.33 -17.73 4.06
N SER A 289 16.50 -16.53 4.64
CA SER A 289 15.98 -16.19 5.96
C SER A 289 14.48 -15.84 5.96
N ILE A 290 13.95 -15.40 4.82
CA ILE A 290 12.59 -14.88 4.67
C ILE A 290 11.70 -15.76 3.78
N ALA A 291 12.29 -16.65 2.98
CA ALA A 291 11.56 -17.45 2.01
C ALA A 291 12.13 -18.89 1.89
N PRO A 292 11.26 -19.89 1.68
CA PRO A 292 11.68 -21.22 1.26
C PRO A 292 12.51 -21.20 -0.05
N THR A 293 13.42 -22.16 -0.22
CA THR A 293 14.34 -22.22 -1.39
C THR A 293 13.64 -22.22 -2.75
N ARG A 294 12.40 -22.72 -2.84
CA ARG A 294 11.65 -22.85 -4.10
C ARG A 294 10.66 -21.71 -4.34
N SER A 295 10.69 -20.68 -3.49
CA SER A 295 9.75 -19.56 -3.57
C SER A 295 10.02 -18.69 -4.79
N THR A 296 8.94 -18.13 -5.35
CA THR A 296 9.00 -17.27 -6.53
C THR A 296 8.80 -15.80 -6.20
N TRP A 297 8.05 -15.51 -5.12
CA TRP A 297 7.77 -14.13 -4.69
C TRP A 297 9.01 -13.27 -4.43
N PRO A 298 10.15 -13.77 -3.89
CA PRO A 298 11.30 -12.91 -3.61
C PRO A 298 11.91 -12.34 -4.90
N SER A 299 12.04 -13.18 -5.93
CA SER A 299 12.60 -12.78 -7.22
C SER A 299 11.68 -11.79 -7.95
N ILE A 300 10.36 -12.00 -7.86
CA ILE A 300 9.35 -11.09 -8.42
C ILE A 300 9.42 -9.72 -7.75
N LEU A 301 9.45 -9.69 -6.41
CA LEU A 301 9.49 -8.45 -5.64
C LEU A 301 10.83 -7.72 -5.80
N ARG A 302 11.96 -8.44 -5.80
CA ARG A 302 13.28 -7.87 -6.08
C ARG A 302 13.31 -7.19 -7.45
N ALA A 303 12.87 -7.89 -8.51
CA ALA A 303 12.85 -7.32 -9.85
C ALA A 303 11.94 -6.08 -9.92
N ALA A 304 10.79 -6.09 -9.24
CA ALA A 304 9.92 -4.92 -9.16
C ALA A 304 10.62 -3.71 -8.50
N ILE A 305 11.33 -3.94 -7.39
CA ILE A 305 12.05 -2.87 -6.68
C ILE A 305 13.21 -2.32 -7.55
N GLU A 306 14.01 -3.21 -8.16
CA GLU A 306 15.17 -2.85 -8.99
C GLU A 306 14.79 -2.02 -10.23
N HIS A 307 13.68 -2.37 -10.89
CA HIS A 307 13.27 -1.79 -12.16
C HIS A 307 12.20 -0.70 -12.05
N THR A 308 11.75 -0.37 -10.85
CA THR A 308 10.94 0.83 -10.62
C THR A 308 11.86 2.06 -10.77
N ARG A 309 11.72 2.78 -11.89
CA ARG A 309 12.59 3.92 -12.27
C ARG A 309 12.72 4.93 -11.11
N GLY A 310 13.96 5.35 -10.86
CA GLY A 310 14.48 5.97 -9.62
C GLY A 310 13.93 7.32 -9.17
N GLY A 311 12.60 7.48 -9.09
CA GLY A 311 11.96 8.64 -8.46
C GLY A 311 10.56 8.38 -7.89
N PHE A 312 9.92 7.25 -8.22
CA PHE A 312 8.51 7.04 -7.85
C PHE A 312 8.27 6.47 -6.45
N ALA A 313 9.20 5.64 -5.95
CA ALA A 313 9.09 5.00 -4.64
C ALA A 313 10.46 4.91 -3.96
N THR A 314 10.59 5.58 -2.82
CA THR A 314 11.76 5.48 -1.93
C THR A 314 11.77 4.15 -1.17
N ARG A 315 12.92 3.76 -0.60
CA ARG A 315 13.04 2.62 0.32
C ARG A 315 11.94 2.65 1.40
N ALA A 316 11.71 3.82 2.01
CA ALA A 316 10.68 3.98 3.03
C ALA A 316 9.26 3.72 2.50
N GLN A 317 8.98 4.06 1.23
CA GLN A 317 7.69 3.77 0.60
C GLN A 317 7.52 2.29 0.29
N TRP A 318 8.58 1.60 -0.16
CA TRP A 318 8.56 0.15 -0.36
C TRP A 318 8.35 -0.60 0.97
N VAL A 319 9.10 -0.23 2.01
CA VAL A 319 8.96 -0.82 3.35
C VAL A 319 7.56 -0.57 3.92
N SER A 320 7.04 0.65 3.79
CA SER A 320 5.68 0.96 4.23
C SER A 320 4.63 0.21 3.41
N GLY A 321 4.86 0.05 2.10
CA GLY A 321 3.98 -0.72 1.21
C GLY A 321 3.95 -2.20 1.57
N ILE A 322 5.09 -2.80 1.88
CA ILE A 322 5.21 -4.19 2.33
C ILE A 322 4.46 -4.38 3.64
N ALA A 323 4.67 -3.48 4.62
CA ALA A 323 3.95 -3.52 5.89
C ALA A 323 2.43 -3.35 5.71
N ALA A 324 2.00 -2.47 4.79
CA ALA A 324 0.59 -2.27 4.46
C ALA A 324 -0.02 -3.51 3.78
N ALA A 325 0.73 -4.19 2.92
CA ALA A 325 0.30 -5.42 2.25
C ALA A 325 0.09 -6.59 3.23
N MET A 326 0.92 -6.66 4.29
CA MET A 326 0.70 -7.62 5.38
C MET A 326 -0.62 -7.35 6.13
N VAL A 327 -0.99 -6.09 6.33
CA VAL A 327 -2.27 -5.73 6.94
C VAL A 327 -3.43 -6.06 6.01
N SER A 328 -3.35 -5.73 4.73
CA SER A 328 -4.44 -6.00 3.77
C SER A 328 -4.68 -7.49 3.55
N THR A 329 -3.64 -8.32 3.67
CA THR A 329 -3.73 -9.78 3.59
C THR A 329 -3.98 -10.46 4.95
N LYS A 330 -4.20 -9.69 6.02
CA LYS A 330 -4.50 -10.18 7.39
C LYS A 330 -3.40 -11.11 7.94
N ILE A 331 -2.14 -10.78 7.66
CA ILE A 331 -0.96 -11.46 8.22
C ILE A 331 -0.64 -10.84 9.59
N GLU A 332 -0.75 -11.65 10.62
CA GLU A 332 -0.48 -11.29 12.03
C GLU A 332 0.78 -11.99 12.57
N TRP A 333 1.21 -13.07 11.95
CA TRP A 333 2.46 -13.77 12.29
C TRP A 333 3.12 -14.35 11.04
N VAL A 334 4.43 -14.60 11.15
CA VAL A 334 5.25 -15.20 10.09
C VAL A 334 6.24 -16.20 10.68
N PRO A 335 6.68 -17.22 9.91
CA PRO A 335 7.80 -18.05 10.33
C PRO A 335 9.07 -17.23 10.54
N GLY A 336 9.78 -17.52 11.62
CA GLY A 336 11.04 -16.87 11.98
C GLY A 336 12.23 -17.44 11.23
N SER A 337 13.43 -16.99 11.59
CA SER A 337 14.67 -17.46 10.99
C SER A 337 15.67 -17.92 12.05
N HIS A 338 16.23 -19.11 11.86
CA HIS A 338 17.28 -19.67 12.71
C HIS A 338 18.51 -19.97 11.87
N ARG A 339 19.69 -19.56 12.34
CA ARG A 339 20.97 -19.66 11.58
C ARG A 339 20.84 -19.09 10.15
N ARG A 340 20.16 -17.95 10.00
CA ARG A 340 19.87 -17.26 8.73
C ARG A 340 19.05 -18.07 7.71
N ARG A 341 18.31 -19.07 8.16
CA ARG A 341 17.37 -19.84 7.33
C ARG A 341 15.98 -19.82 7.94
N LEU A 342 14.98 -19.75 7.07
CA LEU A 342 13.57 -19.80 7.47
C LEU A 342 13.28 -21.10 8.24
N THR A 343 12.58 -20.97 9.36
CA THR A 343 12.18 -22.10 10.21
C THR A 343 10.71 -21.99 10.60
N HIS A 344 10.07 -23.15 10.78
CA HIS A 344 8.71 -23.25 11.32
C HIS A 344 8.68 -23.30 12.85
N GLN A 345 9.84 -23.48 13.48
CA GLN A 345 9.98 -23.65 14.94
C GLN A 345 9.99 -22.32 15.70
N GLN A 346 10.32 -21.24 15.00
CA GLN A 346 10.26 -19.89 15.54
C GLN A 346 9.10 -19.17 14.86
N VAL A 347 8.34 -18.41 15.64
CA VAL A 347 7.26 -17.58 15.13
C VAL A 347 7.57 -16.14 15.45
N VAL A 348 7.43 -15.27 14.45
CA VAL A 348 7.49 -13.83 14.65
C VAL A 348 6.07 -13.31 14.65
N GLN A 349 5.61 -12.81 15.80
CA GLN A 349 4.31 -12.16 15.92
C GLN A 349 4.47 -10.69 15.54
N LEU A 350 3.66 -10.25 14.57
CA LEU A 350 3.71 -8.92 14.02
C LEU A 350 2.79 -7.96 14.76
N VAL A 351 3.39 -7.00 15.47
CA VAL A 351 2.71 -5.99 16.30
C VAL A 351 2.83 -4.58 15.70
N GLY A 352 2.04 -3.64 16.22
CA GLY A 352 2.07 -2.24 15.83
C GLY A 352 1.18 -1.87 14.63
N ALA A 353 0.81 -0.59 14.57
CA ALA A 353 0.01 -0.01 13.49
C ALA A 353 0.85 0.16 12.22
N ALA A 354 0.36 -0.35 11.08
CA ALA A 354 0.95 -0.04 9.78
C ALA A 354 0.21 1.14 9.14
N THR A 355 0.93 1.95 8.38
CA THR A 355 0.31 3.01 7.60
C THR A 355 -0.67 2.40 6.59
N PRO A 356 -1.97 2.77 6.61
CA PRO A 356 -2.93 2.20 5.68
C PRO A 356 -2.52 2.41 4.22
N ALA A 357 -2.82 1.44 3.35
CA ALA A 357 -2.51 1.53 1.92
C ALA A 357 -3.13 2.78 1.25
N THR A 358 -4.27 3.26 1.77
CA THR A 358 -4.95 4.49 1.35
C THR A 358 -4.15 5.76 1.66
N VAL A 359 -3.48 5.80 2.82
CA VAL A 359 -2.58 6.89 3.22
C VAL A 359 -1.35 6.92 2.32
N LEU A 360 -0.78 5.75 2.04
CA LEU A 360 0.40 5.63 1.17
C LEU A 360 0.07 6.05 -0.28
N ALA A 361 -1.11 5.68 -0.79
CA ALA A 361 -1.56 6.04 -2.13
C ALA A 361 -1.73 7.56 -2.35
N ALA A 362 -1.83 8.36 -1.29
CA ALA A 362 -1.95 9.80 -1.38
C ALA A 362 -0.60 10.49 -1.65
N ARG A 363 -0.61 11.56 -2.46
CA ARG A 363 0.60 12.30 -2.84
C ARG A 363 1.37 12.78 -1.58
N PRO A 364 2.70 12.61 -1.52
CA PRO A 364 3.52 13.16 -0.45
C PRO A 364 3.24 14.66 -0.25
N ASN A 365 3.13 15.12 1.00
CA ASN A 365 2.83 16.51 1.39
C ASN A 365 1.46 17.07 0.97
N SER A 366 0.56 16.25 0.42
CA SER A 366 -0.81 16.69 0.13
C SER A 366 -1.65 16.85 1.40
N LEU A 367 -2.52 17.85 1.41
CA LEU A 367 -3.58 18.03 2.42
C LEU A 367 -4.42 16.75 2.60
N LYS A 368 -4.71 16.05 1.49
CA LYS A 368 -5.39 14.75 1.50
C LYS A 368 -4.61 13.68 2.25
N ARG A 369 -3.28 13.64 2.09
CA ARG A 369 -2.42 12.69 2.82
C ARG A 369 -2.37 13.03 4.30
N ARG A 370 -2.24 14.30 4.67
CA ARG A 370 -2.26 14.72 6.09
C ARG A 370 -3.60 14.39 6.76
N ALA A 371 -4.72 14.58 6.06
CA ALA A 371 -6.04 14.19 6.55
C ALA A 371 -6.14 12.68 6.79
N LEU A 372 -5.71 11.86 5.82
CA LEU A 372 -5.69 10.40 5.95
C LEU A 372 -4.70 9.91 7.03
N GLU A 373 -3.54 10.57 7.18
CA GLU A 373 -2.59 10.29 8.26
C GLU A 373 -3.16 10.64 9.63
N ALA A 374 -3.92 11.74 9.74
CA ALA A 374 -4.61 12.12 10.97
C ALA A 374 -5.73 11.14 11.32
N GLU A 375 -6.57 10.74 10.35
CA GLU A 375 -7.58 9.70 10.55
C GLU A 375 -6.97 8.36 10.96
N ALA A 376 -5.85 7.96 10.34
CA ALA A 376 -5.14 6.74 10.69
C ALA A 376 -4.53 6.78 12.10
N ARG A 377 -4.05 7.96 12.55
CA ARG A 377 -3.58 8.16 13.93
C ARG A 377 -4.73 8.06 14.93
N MET A 378 -5.86 8.73 14.65
CA MET A 378 -7.06 8.68 15.49
C MET A 378 -7.66 7.26 15.57
N ALA A 379 -7.49 6.44 14.54
CA ALA A 379 -7.93 5.05 14.53
C ALA A 379 -6.96 4.08 15.22
N ALA A 380 -5.69 4.45 15.40
CA ALA A 380 -4.64 3.63 15.99
C ALA A 380 -4.43 3.89 17.50
N GLU A 381 -4.97 4.97 18.05
CA GLU A 381 -4.98 5.19 19.50
C GLU A 381 -5.86 4.13 20.18
N PRO A 382 -5.32 3.40 21.18
CA PRO A 382 -6.10 2.43 21.93
C PRO A 382 -7.26 3.16 22.61
N VAL A 383 -8.46 2.64 22.40
CA VAL A 383 -9.69 3.13 23.04
C VAL A 383 -9.64 2.72 24.51
N ASP A 384 -8.88 3.45 25.31
CA ASP A 384 -9.09 3.46 26.75
C ASP A 384 -10.44 4.14 27.00
N GLY A 385 -11.43 3.31 27.31
CA GLY A 385 -12.69 3.69 27.94
C GLY A 385 -13.59 4.64 27.13
N LYS A 386 -14.63 4.07 26.50
CA LYS A 386 -15.91 4.75 26.19
C LYS A 386 -15.78 6.18 25.62
N ARG A 387 -15.16 6.35 24.46
CA ARG A 387 -15.57 7.43 23.56
C ARG A 387 -16.21 6.81 22.32
N ALA A 388 -17.54 6.71 22.38
CA ALA A 388 -18.36 6.46 21.21
C ALA A 388 -17.92 7.41 20.08
N ARG A 389 -18.01 6.96 18.84
CA ARG A 389 -17.79 7.80 17.65
C ARG A 389 -18.71 9.02 17.72
N ILE A 390 -18.24 10.11 18.32
CA ILE A 390 -18.94 11.38 18.33
C ILE A 390 -18.78 11.91 16.90
N ARG A 391 -19.83 11.76 16.08
CA ARG A 391 -20.10 12.76 15.03
C ARG A 391 -19.95 14.09 15.76
N GLN A 392 -18.96 14.91 15.39
CA GLN A 392 -18.72 16.21 16.04
C GLN A 392 -19.97 17.06 15.88
N ARG A 393 -20.91 16.89 16.81
CA ARG A 393 -22.10 17.69 16.95
C ARG A 393 -21.65 18.80 17.87
N ILE A 394 -21.59 20.01 17.32
CA ILE A 394 -21.38 21.21 18.14
C ILE A 394 -22.63 21.30 19.02
N ASP A 395 -22.47 20.93 20.29
CA ASP A 395 -23.50 21.13 21.28
C ASP A 395 -23.37 22.57 21.79
N LEU A 396 -24.36 23.40 21.46
CA LEU A 396 -24.41 24.80 21.87
C LEU A 396 -24.98 24.97 23.27
N GLY A 397 -25.55 23.91 23.87
CA GLY A 397 -26.19 23.96 25.19
C GLY A 397 -27.54 24.68 25.22
N TYR A 398 -28.11 25.02 24.06
CA TYR A 398 -29.40 25.71 23.92
C TYR A 398 -30.27 25.04 22.85
N GLU A 399 -31.59 25.06 23.05
CA GLU A 399 -32.56 24.70 22.01
C GLU A 399 -32.58 25.77 20.91
N ILE A 400 -32.59 25.34 19.64
CA ILE A 400 -32.79 26.21 18.47
C ILE A 400 -34.22 25.93 17.94
N PRO A 401 -35.05 26.96 17.68
CA PRO A 401 -34.79 28.40 17.79
C PRO A 401 -34.56 28.88 19.23
N PHE A 402 -33.72 29.91 19.41
CA PHE A 402 -33.38 30.40 20.76
C PHE A 402 -34.60 31.06 21.40
N LYS A 403 -35.07 30.50 22.51
CA LYS A 403 -36.17 31.07 23.32
C LYS A 403 -35.71 32.09 24.36
N GLN A 404 -34.41 32.09 24.66
CA GLN A 404 -33.79 32.98 25.65
C GLN A 404 -32.42 33.41 25.16
N VAL A 405 -31.97 34.59 25.62
CA VAL A 405 -30.62 35.08 25.35
C VAL A 405 -29.60 34.17 26.03
N PRO A 406 -28.58 33.64 25.32
CA PRO A 406 -27.55 32.81 25.93
C PRO A 406 -26.79 33.50 27.07
N ASP A 407 -26.41 32.74 28.11
CA ASP A 407 -25.86 33.27 29.37
C ASP A 407 -24.56 34.05 29.17
N ILE A 408 -23.73 33.65 28.19
CA ILE A 408 -22.50 34.36 27.87
C ILE A 408 -22.77 35.73 27.25
N VAL A 409 -23.84 35.85 26.46
CA VAL A 409 -24.26 37.11 25.86
C VAL A 409 -24.88 38.00 26.94
N HIS A 410 -25.79 37.46 27.74
CA HIS A 410 -26.43 38.18 28.86
C HIS A 410 -25.39 38.70 29.87
N ARG A 411 -24.43 37.87 30.30
CA ARG A 411 -23.31 38.29 31.16
C ARG A 411 -22.48 39.39 30.52
N GLY A 412 -22.22 39.32 29.21
CA GLY A 412 -21.49 40.33 28.47
C GLY A 412 -22.18 41.70 28.50
N PHE A 413 -23.50 41.74 28.31
CA PHE A 413 -24.29 42.97 28.39
C PHE A 413 -24.33 43.55 29.81
N ASN A 414 -24.48 42.70 30.84
CA ASN A 414 -24.43 43.14 32.24
C ASN A 414 -23.06 43.71 32.61
N GLU A 415 -21.97 43.11 32.13
CA GLU A 415 -20.62 43.62 32.38
C GLU A 415 -20.38 44.95 31.67
N LEU A 416 -20.88 45.12 30.44
CA LEU A 416 -20.85 46.41 29.73
C LEU A 416 -21.68 47.48 30.46
N GLN A 417 -22.84 47.12 31.00
CA GLN A 417 -23.65 48.02 31.82
C GLN A 417 -22.87 48.47 33.07
N ARG A 418 -22.16 47.56 33.73
CA ARG A 418 -21.31 47.85 34.89
C ARG A 418 -20.12 48.76 34.54
N LEU A 419 -19.44 48.47 33.42
CA LEU A 419 -18.28 49.24 32.95
C LEU A 419 -18.64 50.69 32.59
N PHE A 420 -19.85 50.91 32.05
CA PHE A 420 -20.31 52.23 31.62
C PHE A 420 -21.28 52.91 32.60
N ALA A 421 -21.58 52.28 33.75
CA ALA A 421 -22.47 52.85 34.77
C ALA A 421 -22.02 54.24 35.26
N LYS A 422 -20.70 54.47 35.36
CA LYS A 422 -20.08 55.76 35.73
C LYS A 422 -19.54 56.55 34.52
N GLY A 423 -19.83 56.10 33.30
CA GLY A 423 -19.25 56.61 32.06
C GLY A 423 -20.26 57.35 31.17
N ASP A 424 -20.02 57.31 29.85
CA ASP A 424 -20.84 57.95 28.82
C ASP A 424 -22.21 57.26 28.71
N GLN A 425 -23.27 57.90 29.22
CA GLN A 425 -24.63 57.35 29.29
C GLN A 425 -25.21 57.02 27.91
N ARG A 426 -24.70 57.65 26.83
CA ARG A 426 -25.12 57.35 25.46
C ARG A 426 -24.61 55.99 24.97
N VAL A 427 -23.45 55.54 25.49
CA VAL A 427 -22.90 54.19 25.23
C VAL A 427 -23.73 53.14 25.94
N LEU A 428 -24.12 53.41 27.19
CA LEU A 428 -24.99 52.53 27.97
C LEU A 428 -26.35 52.39 27.30
N SER A 429 -26.95 53.51 26.90
CA SER A 429 -28.21 53.53 26.15
C SER A 429 -28.14 52.72 24.85
N HIS A 430 -26.99 52.76 24.14
CA HIS A 430 -26.78 51.95 22.93
C HIS A 430 -26.79 50.45 23.20
N TYR A 431 -26.13 50.01 24.27
CA TYR A 431 -26.13 48.59 24.67
C TYR A 431 -27.50 48.15 25.19
N CYS A 432 -28.25 49.03 25.87
CA CYS A 432 -29.63 48.75 26.26
C CYS A 432 -30.53 48.55 25.03
N VAL A 433 -30.45 49.43 24.03
CA VAL A 433 -31.19 49.28 22.76
C VAL A 433 -30.80 47.97 22.06
N ALA A 434 -29.51 47.63 22.01
CA ALA A 434 -29.06 46.38 21.42
C ALA A 434 -29.58 45.14 22.17
N TYR A 435 -29.65 45.19 23.50
CA TYR A 435 -30.17 44.10 24.31
C TYR A 435 -31.69 43.93 24.15
N CYS A 436 -32.46 45.03 24.15
CA CYS A 436 -33.89 44.97 23.88
C CYS A 436 -34.17 44.44 22.47
N CYS A 437 -33.47 44.96 21.46
CA CYS A 437 -33.57 44.49 20.08
C CYS A 437 -33.23 42.99 19.93
N LEU A 438 -32.24 42.50 20.69
CA LEU A 438 -31.92 41.08 20.75
C LEU A 438 -33.06 40.24 21.34
N ALA A 439 -33.62 40.68 22.46
CA ALA A 439 -34.71 40.00 23.14
C ALA A 439 -35.97 39.92 22.25
N ASP A 440 -36.26 41.01 21.52
CA ASP A 440 -37.39 41.10 20.60
C ASP A 440 -37.20 40.27 19.32
N CYS A 441 -35.97 39.93 18.93
CA CYS A 441 -35.68 39.11 17.74
C CYS A 441 -35.51 37.62 17.99
N LEU A 442 -35.65 37.15 19.23
CA LEU A 442 -35.53 35.73 19.57
C LEU A 442 -36.53 34.89 18.76
N GLY A 443 -36.04 33.82 18.12
CA GLY A 443 -36.82 32.98 17.21
C GLY A 443 -36.88 33.46 15.76
N ASP A 444 -36.30 34.62 15.40
CA ASP A 444 -36.00 34.95 14.01
C ASP A 444 -34.80 34.10 13.54
N PRO A 445 -34.89 33.37 12.41
CA PRO A 445 -33.80 32.55 11.87
C PRO A 445 -32.46 33.29 11.69
N LEU A 446 -32.48 34.59 11.38
CA LEU A 446 -31.27 35.40 11.25
C LEU A 446 -30.67 35.78 12.61
N CYS A 447 -31.54 36.01 13.60
CA CYS A 447 -31.14 36.24 14.99
C CYS A 447 -30.59 34.94 15.61
N ASP A 448 -31.18 33.79 15.30
CA ASP A 448 -30.68 32.47 15.68
C ASP A 448 -29.30 32.20 15.07
N LEU A 449 -29.10 32.46 13.77
CA LEU A 449 -27.80 32.29 13.12
C LEU A 449 -26.71 33.18 13.76
N MET A 450 -27.04 34.44 14.06
CA MET A 450 -26.14 35.35 14.79
C MET A 450 -25.74 34.77 16.14
N LEU A 451 -26.67 34.20 16.90
CA LEU A 451 -26.40 33.59 18.20
C LEU A 451 -25.55 32.31 18.06
N ILE A 452 -25.82 31.45 17.08
CA ILE A 452 -24.99 30.28 16.76
C ILE A 452 -23.54 30.69 16.48
N LEU A 453 -23.34 31.70 15.64
CA LEU A 453 -22.01 32.20 15.28
C LEU A 453 -21.29 32.78 16.49
N THR A 454 -22.00 33.55 17.30
CA THR A 454 -21.46 34.15 18.53
C THR A 454 -21.02 33.07 19.52
N LEU A 455 -21.86 32.08 19.79
CA LEU A 455 -21.54 30.95 20.67
C LEU A 455 -20.37 30.13 20.14
N THR A 456 -20.33 29.87 18.84
CA THR A 456 -19.24 29.11 18.21
C THR A 456 -17.89 29.83 18.35
N ILE A 457 -17.86 31.14 18.10
CA ILE A 457 -16.61 31.93 18.18
C ILE A 457 -16.15 32.10 19.63
N THR A 458 -17.08 32.29 20.57
CA THR A 458 -16.76 32.50 22.00
C THR A 458 -16.41 31.21 22.73
N ALA A 459 -16.87 30.06 22.24
CA ALA A 459 -16.46 28.74 22.72
C ALA A 459 -15.08 28.28 22.20
N SER A 460 -14.52 28.99 21.22
CA SER A 460 -13.20 28.66 20.66
C SER A 460 -12.09 28.83 21.71
N SER A 461 -11.15 27.88 21.73
CA SER A 461 -9.94 27.94 22.58
C SER A 461 -8.98 29.07 22.17
N ALA A 462 -9.13 29.59 20.95
CA ALA A 462 -8.38 30.70 20.39
C ALA A 462 -9.34 31.74 19.80
N THR A 463 -9.15 33.02 20.10
CA THR A 463 -9.97 34.09 19.51
C THR A 463 -9.50 34.38 18.08
N PRO A 464 -10.34 34.17 17.06
CA PRO A 464 -9.97 34.42 15.67
C PRO A 464 -9.84 35.93 15.41
N GLU A 465 -8.80 36.31 14.69
CA GLU A 465 -8.48 37.69 14.29
C GLU A 465 -8.11 37.73 12.81
N VAL A 466 -8.63 38.71 12.08
CA VAL A 466 -8.29 38.93 10.66
C VAL A 466 -7.34 40.12 10.60
N GLN A 467 -6.09 39.88 10.18
CA GLN A 467 -5.10 40.95 10.05
C GLN A 467 -5.49 41.88 8.89
N PRO A 468 -5.14 43.18 8.97
CA PRO A 468 -5.39 44.13 7.89
C PRO A 468 -4.87 43.58 6.54
N ASN A 469 -5.68 43.69 5.49
CA ASN A 469 -5.37 43.23 4.12
C ASN A 469 -5.20 41.72 3.93
N THR A 470 -5.61 40.89 4.90
CA THR A 470 -5.59 39.43 4.78
C THR A 470 -7.00 38.86 4.71
N LYS A 471 -7.19 37.76 3.96
CA LYS A 471 -8.45 36.99 3.91
C LYS A 471 -8.40 35.74 4.79
N VAL A 472 -7.45 35.67 5.72
CA VAL A 472 -7.13 34.45 6.49
C VAL A 472 -7.30 34.75 7.97
N PHE A 473 -7.93 33.84 8.70
CA PHE A 473 -8.02 33.92 10.16
C PHE A 473 -6.66 33.61 10.78
N SER A 474 -6.24 34.49 11.69
CA SER A 474 -5.09 34.33 12.59
C SER A 474 -5.58 34.20 14.03
N VAL A 475 -4.71 33.77 14.94
CA VAL A 475 -5.01 33.71 16.37
C VAL A 475 -4.48 35.00 17.00
N THR A 476 -5.32 35.69 17.77
CA THR A 476 -4.88 36.88 18.51
C THR A 476 -3.88 36.51 19.62
N THR A 477 -2.91 37.38 19.89
CA THR A 477 -1.88 37.15 20.91
C THR A 477 -2.38 37.33 22.34
N LYS A 478 -3.52 38.02 22.52
CA LYS A 478 -4.14 38.27 23.83
C LYS A 478 -5.61 37.87 23.83
N ARG A 479 -5.94 36.89 24.67
CA ARG A 479 -7.30 36.37 24.80
C ARG A 479 -8.26 37.48 25.24
N ARG A 480 -9.30 37.74 24.44
CA ARG A 480 -10.37 38.66 24.79
C ARG A 480 -11.30 37.99 25.80
N ASP A 481 -11.91 38.76 26.69
CA ASP A 481 -12.97 38.26 27.57
C ASP A 481 -14.12 37.72 26.69
N PRO A 482 -14.45 36.41 26.78
CA PRO A 482 -15.49 35.80 25.97
C PRO A 482 -16.87 36.45 26.13
N ALA A 483 -17.22 36.95 27.33
CA ALA A 483 -18.52 37.57 27.58
C ALA A 483 -18.61 38.95 26.90
N LEU A 484 -17.58 39.79 27.07
CA LEU A 484 -17.50 41.10 26.41
C LEU A 484 -17.40 40.95 24.89
N LEU A 485 -16.70 39.93 24.39
CA LEU A 485 -16.65 39.61 22.97
C LEU A 485 -18.05 39.23 22.44
N ALA A 486 -18.78 38.38 23.16
CA ALA A 486 -20.12 37.96 22.79
C ALA A 486 -21.08 39.15 22.63
N ALA A 487 -21.17 40.01 23.65
CA ALA A 487 -22.06 41.17 23.62
C ALA A 487 -21.68 42.17 22.52
N ASN A 488 -20.38 42.40 22.29
CA ASN A 488 -19.93 43.29 21.21
C ASN A 488 -20.17 42.70 19.81
N MET A 489 -20.02 41.38 19.63
CA MET A 489 -20.33 40.71 18.38
C MET A 489 -21.81 40.81 18.05
N VAL A 490 -22.67 40.48 19.02
CA VAL A 490 -24.13 40.57 18.88
C VAL A 490 -24.55 42.01 18.57
N THR A 491 -24.06 42.99 19.33
CA THR A 491 -24.34 44.41 19.10
C THR A 491 -23.98 44.83 17.67
N ARG A 492 -22.80 44.41 17.18
CA ARG A 492 -22.36 44.76 15.82
C ARG A 492 -23.15 44.06 14.72
N MET A 493 -23.51 42.80 14.92
CA MET A 493 -24.31 42.05 13.95
C MET A 493 -25.75 42.60 13.89
N LEU A 494 -26.32 43.00 15.03
CA LEU A 494 -27.64 43.63 15.10
C LEU A 494 -27.72 44.95 14.33
N TRP A 495 -26.64 45.74 14.27
CA TRP A 495 -26.62 46.95 13.43
C TRP A 495 -26.99 46.64 11.97
N PHE A 496 -26.60 45.46 11.46
CA PHE A 496 -26.90 45.05 10.08
C PHE A 496 -28.21 44.26 9.96
N LEU A 497 -28.56 43.46 10.96
CA LEU A 497 -29.81 42.67 10.94
C LEU A 497 -31.05 43.54 11.19
N ARG A 498 -30.90 44.61 11.97
CA ARG A 498 -31.97 45.53 12.37
C ARG A 498 -31.49 46.99 12.29
N PRO A 499 -31.15 47.50 11.09
CA PRO A 499 -30.56 48.83 10.93
C PRO A 499 -31.48 49.97 11.35
N LYS A 500 -32.81 49.75 11.36
CA LYS A 500 -33.80 50.75 11.77
C LYS A 500 -33.82 51.03 13.28
N GLU A 501 -33.32 50.09 14.09
CA GLU A 501 -33.29 50.20 15.56
C GLU A 501 -32.09 51.01 16.07
N PHE A 502 -31.16 51.40 15.19
CA PHE A 502 -29.92 52.08 15.56
C PHE A 502 -29.73 53.40 14.80
N PRO A 503 -29.20 54.46 15.44
CA PRO A 503 -28.95 55.74 14.78
C PRO A 503 -27.70 55.67 13.89
N TRP A 504 -27.90 55.70 12.57
CA TRP A 504 -26.84 55.70 11.56
C TRP A 504 -26.44 57.11 11.10
N GLU A 505 -27.42 57.93 10.73
CA GLU A 505 -27.18 59.24 10.09
C GLU A 505 -27.55 60.45 10.97
N LYS A 506 -28.70 60.40 11.66
CA LYS A 506 -29.18 61.46 12.56
C LYS A 506 -28.76 61.16 14.01
N ASP A 507 -28.41 62.21 14.76
CA ASP A 507 -28.08 62.10 16.20
C ASP A 507 -29.30 62.61 16.94
N ASP A 508 -29.98 61.71 17.63
CA ASP A 508 -31.14 62.07 18.44
C ASP A 508 -30.69 62.45 19.87
N GLY A 509 -29.38 62.55 20.12
CA GLY A 509 -28.76 63.00 21.37
C GLY A 509 -28.77 61.98 22.51
N GLN A 510 -29.70 61.02 22.48
CA GLN A 510 -29.93 60.04 23.55
C GLN A 510 -29.12 58.73 23.35
N VAL A 511 -28.96 58.27 22.11
CA VAL A 511 -28.23 57.04 21.77
C VAL A 511 -27.08 57.37 20.84
N LEU A 512 -25.90 56.82 21.12
CA LEU A 512 -24.70 57.13 20.36
C LEU A 512 -24.81 56.61 18.91
N ARG A 513 -24.38 57.38 17.91
CA ARG A 513 -24.40 56.92 16.51
C ARG A 513 -23.53 55.68 16.31
N VAL A 514 -23.91 54.78 15.40
CA VAL A 514 -23.16 53.55 15.09
C VAL A 514 -21.69 53.84 14.72
N SER A 515 -21.43 54.92 14.00
CA SER A 515 -20.07 55.34 13.60
C SER A 515 -19.20 55.77 14.80
N GLU A 516 -19.80 56.34 15.83
CA GLU A 516 -19.14 56.74 17.08
C GLU A 516 -19.03 55.58 18.05
N MET A 517 -20.08 54.75 18.13
CA MET A 517 -20.09 53.52 18.92
C MET A 517 -19.02 52.54 18.43
N THR A 518 -18.81 52.43 17.12
CA THR A 518 -17.70 51.65 16.54
C THR A 518 -16.34 52.11 17.07
N LYS A 519 -16.12 53.43 17.24
CA LYS A 519 -14.87 53.97 17.79
C LYS A 519 -14.75 53.65 19.29
N LYS A 520 -15.85 53.67 20.05
CA LYS A 520 -15.86 53.35 21.50
C LYS A 520 -15.65 51.86 21.75
N ILE A 521 -16.29 50.98 20.97
CA ILE A 521 -16.06 49.53 20.99
C ILE A 521 -14.60 49.23 20.63
N GLY A 522 -14.06 49.88 19.59
CA GLY A 522 -12.64 49.78 19.25
C GLY A 522 -11.73 50.17 20.42
N LYS A 523 -12.07 51.25 21.15
CA LYS A 523 -11.31 51.73 22.32
C LYS A 523 -11.34 50.80 23.52
N LEU A 524 -12.46 50.10 23.79
CA LEU A 524 -12.56 49.06 24.83
C LEU A 524 -11.56 47.91 24.60
N PHE A 525 -11.26 47.62 23.33
CA PHE A 525 -10.21 46.67 22.94
C PHE A 525 -8.82 47.33 22.77
N HIS A 526 -8.68 48.65 22.88
CA HIS A 526 -7.41 49.42 22.72
C HIS A 526 -6.72 49.84 24.03
N ASN A 527 -7.23 49.50 25.23
CA ASN A 527 -6.47 49.71 26.47
C ASN A 527 -5.21 48.81 26.60
N GLN A 528 -4.82 48.12 25.52
CA GLN A 528 -3.49 47.56 25.31
C GLN A 528 -3.01 47.83 23.86
N ILE A 529 -2.59 49.08 23.59
CA ILE A 529 -1.65 49.58 22.57
C ILE A 529 -2.07 49.58 21.06
N THR A 530 -2.01 50.83 20.54
CA THR A 530 -1.93 51.40 19.16
C THR A 530 -2.99 51.14 18.07
N PRO A 531 -3.24 52.18 17.23
CA PRO A 531 -4.46 52.32 16.45
C PRO A 531 -4.26 51.79 15.04
N GLU A 532 -5.15 50.94 14.56
CA GLU A 532 -5.71 51.04 13.22
C GLU A 532 -6.84 50.03 13.04
N ARG A 533 -7.79 50.43 12.20
CA ARG A 533 -9.15 49.91 12.12
C ARG A 533 -9.18 48.49 11.50
N TYR A 534 -10.37 47.86 11.53
CA TYR A 534 -10.86 46.82 10.58
C TYR A 534 -11.09 45.36 11.04
N CYS A 535 -10.62 44.88 12.19
CA CYS A 535 -10.70 43.44 12.54
C CYS A 535 -12.09 42.75 12.56
N LEU A 536 -13.18 43.48 12.78
CA LEU A 536 -14.54 42.91 12.86
C LEU A 536 -15.45 43.37 11.72
N TYR A 537 -14.98 44.29 10.86
CA TYR A 537 -15.73 44.69 9.66
C TYR A 537 -15.71 43.55 8.63
N ASP A 538 -14.61 42.82 8.50
CA ASP A 538 -14.48 41.74 7.50
C ASP A 538 -15.22 40.46 7.89
N VAL A 539 -15.34 40.11 9.17
CA VAL A 539 -16.18 38.98 9.62
C VAL A 539 -17.67 39.25 9.33
N VAL A 540 -18.11 40.49 9.54
CA VAL A 540 -19.49 40.90 9.23
C VAL A 540 -19.71 41.05 7.71
N ARG A 541 -18.67 41.41 6.95
CA ARG A 541 -18.71 41.46 5.49
C ARG A 541 -18.75 40.06 4.85
N ILE A 542 -18.07 39.08 5.46
CA ILE A 542 -18.20 37.65 5.10
C ILE A 542 -19.60 37.14 5.44
N LEU A 543 -20.22 37.59 6.54
CA LEU A 543 -21.60 37.23 6.87
C LEU A 543 -22.63 37.87 5.92
N LYS A 544 -22.37 39.08 5.41
CA LYS A 544 -23.15 39.69 4.31
C LYS A 544 -23.12 38.87 3.01
N LEU A 545 -22.10 38.04 2.80
CA LEU A 545 -21.97 37.12 1.65
C LEU A 545 -22.62 35.76 1.88
N ILE A 546 -23.05 35.46 3.12
CA ILE A 546 -23.67 34.18 3.50
C ILE A 546 -25.19 34.33 3.74
N VAL A 547 -25.66 35.55 4.03
CA VAL A 547 -27.06 35.87 4.35
C VAL A 547 -27.82 36.55 3.19
N LEU A 548 -27.12 36.91 2.11
CA LEU A 548 -27.69 37.23 0.78
C LEU A 548 -27.32 36.10 -0.18
#